data_AF-M9NDZ6-F1
#
_entry.id   AF-M9NDZ6-F1
#
_cell.length_a   1.000
_cell.length_b   1.000
_cell.length_c   1.000
_cell.angle_alpha   90.00
_cell.angle_beta   90.00
_cell.angle_gamma   90.00
#
_symmetry.space_group_name_H-M   'P 1'
#
loop_
_entity.id
_entity.type
_entity.pdbx_description
1 polymer ?
#
loop_
_entity_poly.entity_id
_entity_poly.type
_entity_poly.pdbx_seq_one_letter_code
_entity_poly.pdbx_strand_id
1 'polypeptide(L)'
;SNSTHIMYKNTIWIESANNTGNIITRDRTINVEFSCAYELDIKISLDSVVKPMLSVINLTVPTQEGSFTTKMALYKNASYKHPYRQGEVVLTTRDVLYVGVFVVGADATHLILTLNKCYATPSRDSNDKLRYFII
;
A
#
# COMPACT_ATOMS: atom_id res chain seq x y z
N SER A 1 50.17 -23.56 8.23
CA SER A 1 48.82 -23.44 7.64
C SER A 1 47.92 -24.47 8.28
N ASN A 2 46.61 -24.23 8.32
CA ASN A 2 45.58 -25.16 8.81
C ASN A 2 44.49 -25.32 7.72
N SER A 3 43.53 -26.22 7.93
CA SER A 3 42.40 -26.48 7.04
C SER A 3 41.55 -25.26 6.67
N THR A 4 41.58 -24.19 7.48
CA THR A 4 40.76 -22.98 7.28
C THR A 4 41.58 -21.73 6.95
N HIS A 5 42.90 -21.74 7.20
CA HIS A 5 43.74 -20.55 7.08
C HIS A 5 45.12 -20.85 6.50
N ILE A 6 45.55 -20.01 5.57
CA ILE A 6 46.95 -19.91 5.14
C ILE A 6 47.67 -19.02 6.16
N MET A 7 48.79 -19.50 6.68
CA MET A 7 49.59 -18.76 7.66
C MET A 7 50.96 -18.44 7.08
N TYR A 8 51.30 -17.16 7.05
CA TYR A 8 52.65 -16.68 6.75
C TYR A 8 53.34 -16.32 8.05
N LYS A 9 54.57 -16.80 8.24
CA LYS A 9 55.39 -16.50 9.42
C LYS A 9 56.71 -15.90 9.00
N ASN A 10 57.20 -14.92 9.73
CA ASN A 10 58.51 -14.32 9.51
C ASN A 10 59.08 -13.79 10.84
N THR A 11 60.39 -13.61 10.91
CA THR A 11 61.09 -13.10 12.09
C THR A 11 61.91 -11.87 11.70
N ILE A 12 61.68 -10.77 12.39
CA ILE A 12 62.49 -9.56 12.25
C ILE A 12 63.62 -9.62 13.27
N TRP A 13 64.85 -9.49 12.78
CA TRP A 13 66.05 -9.42 13.60
C TRP A 13 66.42 -7.95 13.76
N ILE A 14 66.36 -7.45 14.98
CA ILE A 14 66.70 -6.07 15.31
C ILE A 14 67.98 -6.11 16.13
N GLU A 15 69.06 -5.62 15.54
CA GLU A 15 70.34 -5.46 16.23
C GLU A 15 70.40 -4.07 16.86
N SER A 16 70.51 -4.02 18.18
CA SER A 16 70.80 -2.77 18.90
C SER A 16 72.31 -2.59 19.00
N ALA A 17 72.88 -1.75 18.13
CA ALA A 17 74.26 -1.30 18.24
C ALA A 17 74.33 -0.14 19.25
N ASN A 18 74.87 -0.40 20.45
CA ASN A 18 75.02 0.63 21.48
C ASN A 18 76.44 1.23 21.41
N ASN A 19 76.67 2.14 20.47
CA ASN A 19 77.95 2.86 20.30
C ASN A 19 78.13 3.99 21.35
N THR A 20 78.14 3.65 22.63
CA THR A 20 78.30 4.62 23.74
C THR A 20 79.68 4.60 24.40
N GLY A 21 80.69 3.93 23.82
CA GLY A 21 82.09 4.03 24.26
C GLY A 21 82.38 3.49 25.68
N ASN A 22 81.48 2.67 26.22
CA ASN A 22 81.57 2.15 27.58
C ASN A 22 82.26 0.76 27.62
N ILE A 23 82.95 0.42 28.72
CA ILE A 23 83.89 -0.72 28.84
C ILE A 23 83.22 -2.10 28.65
N ILE A 24 81.90 -2.20 28.76
CA ILE A 24 81.13 -3.41 28.45
C ILE A 24 80.05 -3.06 27.42
N THR A 25 80.26 -3.44 26.16
CA THR A 25 79.23 -3.40 25.12
C THR A 25 78.40 -4.69 25.20
N ARG A 26 77.07 -4.56 25.25
CA ARG A 26 76.13 -5.68 25.13
C ARG A 26 75.28 -5.43 23.91
N ASP A 27 75.74 -5.94 22.77
CA ASP A 27 74.93 -5.98 21.56
C ASP A 27 73.71 -6.86 21.87
N ARG A 28 72.52 -6.26 21.79
CA ARG A 28 71.26 -6.96 22.02
C ARG A 28 70.63 -7.21 20.66
N THR A 29 70.57 -8.48 20.28
CA THR A 29 69.75 -8.93 19.16
C THR A 29 68.35 -9.24 19.69
N ILE A 30 67.35 -8.52 19.20
CA ILE A 30 65.94 -8.74 19.52
C ILE A 30 65.31 -9.42 18.31
N ASN A 31 64.71 -10.59 18.55
CA ASN A 31 64.03 -11.35 17.51
C ASN A 31 62.53 -11.19 17.71
N VAL A 32 61.86 -10.61 16.73
CA VAL A 32 60.41 -10.44 16.74
C VAL A 32 59.81 -11.40 15.73
N GLU A 33 59.30 -12.52 16.20
CA GLU A 33 58.53 -13.45 15.37
C GLU A 33 57.09 -12.93 15.22
N PHE A 34 56.60 -12.89 13.98
CA PHE A 34 55.23 -12.51 13.68
C PHE A 34 54.60 -13.48 12.67
N SER A 35 53.28 -13.56 12.71
CA SER A 35 52.52 -14.39 11.79
C SER A 35 51.22 -13.71 11.35
N CYS A 36 50.88 -13.85 10.06
CA CYS A 36 49.60 -13.42 9.50
C CYS A 36 48.81 -14.65 9.06
N ALA A 37 47.51 -14.68 9.38
CA ALA A 37 46.60 -15.75 8.97
C ALA A 37 45.54 -15.17 8.01
N TYR A 38 45.37 -15.82 6.85
CA TYR A 38 44.38 -15.46 5.83
C TYR A 38 43.39 -16.60 5.68
N GLU A 39 42.09 -16.29 5.68
CA GLU A 39 41.02 -17.26 5.46
C GLU A 39 41.09 -17.84 4.04
N LEU A 40 40.83 -19.15 3.92
CA LEU A 40 40.75 -19.83 2.62
C LEU A 40 39.42 -19.57 1.92
N ASP A 41 38.32 -19.47 2.68
CA ASP A 41 36.98 -19.26 2.17
C ASP A 41 36.61 -17.78 2.25
N ILE A 42 36.44 -17.14 1.09
CA ILE A 42 36.08 -15.71 1.00
C ILE A 42 34.70 -15.59 0.36
N LYS A 43 33.83 -14.79 0.96
CA LYS A 43 32.53 -14.43 0.38
C LYS A 43 32.66 -13.10 -0.36
N ILE A 44 32.23 -13.07 -1.61
CA ILE A 44 32.17 -11.86 -2.42
C ILE A 44 30.72 -11.61 -2.89
N SER A 45 30.39 -10.35 -3.09
CA SER A 45 29.11 -9.91 -3.67
C SER A 45 29.36 -9.03 -4.89
N LEU A 46 28.41 -9.03 -5.81
CA LEU A 46 28.44 -8.14 -6.96
C LEU A 46 28.04 -6.72 -6.52
N ASP A 47 28.86 -5.72 -6.84
CA ASP A 47 28.61 -4.30 -6.50
C ASP A 47 27.61 -3.63 -7.46
N SER A 48 27.27 -4.31 -8.55
CA SER A 48 26.34 -3.80 -9.57
C SER A 48 24.96 -4.43 -9.47
N VAL A 49 23.94 -3.63 -9.79
CA VAL A 49 22.55 -4.06 -9.88
C VAL A 49 22.27 -4.62 -11.27
N VAL A 50 21.71 -5.83 -11.32
CA VAL A 50 21.23 -6.43 -12.58
C VAL A 50 19.86 -5.87 -12.92
N LYS A 51 19.74 -5.20 -14.08
CA LYS A 51 18.45 -4.75 -14.63
C LYS A 51 18.05 -5.65 -15.80
N PRO A 52 17.20 -6.67 -15.60
CA PRO A 52 16.77 -7.54 -16.68
C PRO A 52 15.86 -6.78 -17.65
N MET A 53 15.96 -7.12 -18.94
CA MET A 53 15.03 -6.63 -19.95
C MET A 53 13.77 -7.48 -19.93
N LEU A 54 12.62 -6.85 -19.67
CA LEU A 54 11.31 -7.50 -19.66
C LEU A 54 10.52 -7.02 -20.87
N SER A 55 9.97 -7.96 -21.64
CA SER A 55 8.97 -7.66 -22.66
C SER A 55 7.58 -7.74 -22.01
N VAL A 56 6.94 -6.59 -21.84
CA VAL A 56 5.59 -6.48 -21.26
C VAL A 56 4.65 -5.96 -22.34
N ILE A 57 3.54 -6.67 -22.55
CA ILE A 57 2.46 -6.22 -23.42
C ILE A 57 1.34 -5.70 -22.52
N ASN A 58 1.14 -4.38 -22.53
CA ASN A 58 0.01 -3.76 -21.82
C ASN A 58 -1.17 -3.66 -22.78
N LEU A 59 -2.19 -4.48 -22.55
CA LEU A 59 -3.45 -4.43 -23.28
C LEU A 59 -4.41 -3.49 -22.55
N THR A 60 -4.70 -2.34 -23.16
CA THR A 60 -5.74 -1.43 -22.68
C THR A 60 -7.09 -1.94 -23.15
N VAL A 61 -7.91 -2.43 -22.21
CA VAL A 61 -9.29 -2.83 -22.49
C VAL A 61 -10.14 -1.57 -22.64
N PRO A 62 -11.06 -1.47 -23.63
CA PRO A 62 -11.94 -0.32 -23.77
C PRO A 62 -12.79 -0.11 -22.51
N THR A 63 -12.90 1.14 -22.08
CA THR A 63 -13.77 1.53 -20.96
C THR A 63 -15.23 1.36 -21.34
N GLN A 64 -16.00 0.71 -20.48
CA GLN A 64 -17.46 0.63 -20.61
C GLN A 64 -18.13 1.63 -19.66
N GLU A 65 -19.21 2.24 -20.11
CA GLU A 65 -20.05 3.06 -19.26
C GLU A 65 -20.90 2.17 -18.34
N GLY A 66 -20.89 2.47 -17.04
CA GLY A 66 -21.75 1.85 -16.04
C GLY A 66 -22.76 2.87 -15.52
N SER A 67 -23.92 2.39 -15.07
CA SER A 67 -24.91 3.24 -14.39
C SER A 67 -25.37 2.58 -13.09
N PHE A 68 -25.70 3.40 -12.10
CA PHE A 68 -26.26 2.92 -10.84
C PHE A 68 -27.79 2.90 -10.90
N THR A 69 -28.38 1.81 -10.42
CA THR A 69 -29.84 1.70 -10.36
C THR A 69 -30.36 2.38 -9.10
N THR A 70 -31.18 3.41 -9.25
CA THR A 70 -31.85 4.09 -8.13
C THR A 70 -33.29 3.59 -8.00
N LYS A 71 -33.76 3.41 -6.77
CA LYS A 71 -35.12 2.97 -6.44
C LYS A 71 -35.72 3.90 -5.38
N MET A 72 -37.05 3.95 -5.36
CA MET A 72 -37.84 4.70 -4.39
C MET A 72 -38.90 3.79 -3.79
N ALA A 73 -39.19 3.97 -2.50
CA ALA A 73 -40.25 3.24 -1.81
C ALA A 73 -41.03 4.17 -0.87
N LEU A 74 -42.35 3.95 -0.81
CA LEU A 74 -43.21 4.54 0.22
C LEU A 74 -43.32 3.56 1.40
N TYR A 75 -43.15 4.05 2.61
CA TYR A 75 -43.16 3.28 3.85
C TYR A 75 -44.40 3.55 4.68
N LYS A 76 -44.83 2.54 5.43
CA LYS A 76 -46.03 2.61 6.27
C LYS A 76 -45.87 3.52 7.49
N ASN A 77 -44.63 3.76 7.94
CA ASN A 77 -44.35 4.56 9.13
C ASN A 77 -42.90 5.09 9.12
N ALA A 78 -42.60 5.93 10.10
CA ALA A 78 -41.30 6.58 10.31
C ALA A 78 -40.13 5.62 10.56
N SER A 79 -40.36 4.31 10.71
CA SER A 79 -39.27 3.34 10.90
C SER A 79 -38.59 2.94 9.59
N TYR A 80 -39.16 3.26 8.42
CA TYR A 80 -38.62 2.88 7.09
C TYR A 80 -38.32 1.37 6.92
N LYS A 81 -39.03 0.50 7.65
CA LYS A 81 -38.83 -0.97 7.60
C LYS A 81 -39.77 -1.67 6.63
N HIS A 82 -41.03 -1.22 6.58
CA HIS A 82 -42.10 -1.92 5.87
C HIS A 82 -42.61 -1.05 4.72
N PRO A 83 -42.13 -1.26 3.48
CA PRO A 83 -42.65 -0.54 2.32
C PRO A 83 -44.06 -1.03 1.95
N TYR A 84 -44.82 -0.17 1.29
CA TYR A 84 -46.03 -0.59 0.57
C TYR A 84 -45.65 -1.51 -0.59
N ARG A 85 -46.53 -2.48 -0.88
CA ARG A 85 -46.38 -3.35 -2.05
C ARG A 85 -46.78 -2.59 -3.32
N GLN A 86 -46.39 -3.13 -4.47
CA GLN A 86 -46.74 -2.55 -5.77
C GLN A 86 -48.26 -2.47 -5.94
N GLY A 87 -48.75 -1.30 -6.34
CA GLY A 87 -50.17 -1.03 -6.55
C GLY A 87 -50.57 0.36 -6.08
N GLU A 88 -51.87 0.66 -6.18
CA GLU A 88 -52.45 1.89 -5.64
C GLU A 88 -52.61 1.78 -4.12
N VAL A 89 -52.35 2.90 -3.43
CA VAL A 89 -52.48 3.02 -1.98
C VAL A 89 -53.46 4.15 -1.70
N VAL A 90 -54.48 3.85 -0.90
CA VAL A 90 -55.48 4.84 -0.46
C VAL A 90 -55.01 5.44 0.87
N LEU A 91 -54.89 6.76 0.91
CA LEU A 91 -54.36 7.53 2.03
C LEU A 91 -55.28 8.72 2.29
N THR A 92 -55.30 9.21 3.53
CA THR A 92 -56.04 10.40 3.92
C THR A 92 -55.13 11.63 3.94
N THR A 93 -55.72 12.82 3.86
CA THR A 93 -54.96 14.09 3.88
C THR A 93 -54.28 14.38 5.23
N ARG A 94 -54.61 13.63 6.28
CA ARG A 94 -53.98 13.74 7.61
C ARG A 94 -52.81 12.76 7.78
N ASP A 95 -52.63 11.82 6.86
CA ASP A 95 -51.55 10.85 6.95
C ASP A 95 -50.21 11.47 6.56
N VAL A 96 -49.16 11.08 7.27
CA VAL A 96 -47.79 11.47 6.96
C VAL A 96 -47.16 10.43 6.04
N LEU A 97 -46.62 10.89 4.91
CA LEU A 97 -45.98 10.02 3.93
C LEU A 97 -44.49 9.90 4.20
N TYR A 98 -44.02 8.67 4.40
CA TYR A 98 -42.61 8.36 4.60
C TYR A 98 -42.02 7.78 3.32
N VAL A 99 -41.32 8.60 2.53
CA VAL A 99 -40.72 8.18 1.26
C VAL A 99 -39.20 8.05 1.43
N GLY A 100 -38.64 6.95 0.92
CA GLY A 100 -37.19 6.72 0.90
C GLY A 100 -36.68 6.50 -0.53
N VAL A 101 -35.48 7.00 -0.81
CA VAL A 101 -34.76 6.79 -2.07
C VAL A 101 -33.44 6.09 -1.75
N PHE A 102 -33.08 5.09 -2.53
CA PHE A 102 -31.87 4.31 -2.30
C PHE A 102 -31.25 3.87 -3.63
N VAL A 103 -29.93 3.71 -3.63
CA VAL A 103 -29.14 3.28 -4.80
C VAL A 103 -28.67 1.86 -4.59
N VAL A 104 -28.77 1.03 -5.63
CA VAL A 104 -28.31 -0.36 -5.64
C VAL A 104 -26.97 -0.43 -6.35
N GLY A 105 -25.99 -1.06 -5.71
CA GLY A 105 -24.66 -1.31 -6.29
C GLY A 105 -23.67 -0.14 -6.20
N ALA A 106 -24.06 0.98 -5.58
CA ALA A 106 -23.13 2.07 -5.27
C ALA A 106 -22.39 1.80 -3.96
N ASP A 107 -21.10 2.12 -3.93
CA ASP A 107 -20.30 2.07 -2.71
C ASP A 107 -20.59 3.29 -1.83
N ALA A 108 -21.22 3.05 -0.69
CA ALA A 108 -21.61 4.09 0.26
C ALA A 108 -20.42 4.78 0.96
N THR A 109 -19.20 4.24 0.85
CA THR A 109 -17.99 4.88 1.38
C THR A 109 -17.45 5.96 0.45
N HIS A 110 -17.70 5.83 -0.85
CA HIS A 110 -17.19 6.74 -1.87
C HIS A 110 -18.29 7.65 -2.47
N LEU A 111 -19.56 7.29 -2.31
CA LEU A 111 -20.69 8.00 -2.90
C LEU A 111 -21.74 8.33 -1.84
N ILE A 112 -22.29 9.55 -1.94
CA ILE A 112 -23.40 10.02 -1.10
C ILE A 112 -24.60 10.30 -2.01
N LEU A 113 -25.79 9.84 -1.60
CA LEU A 113 -27.03 10.12 -2.30
C LEU A 113 -27.58 11.49 -1.90
N THR A 114 -27.76 12.37 -2.87
CA THR A 114 -28.37 13.70 -2.68
C THR A 114 -29.57 13.89 -3.60
N LEU A 115 -30.68 14.35 -3.02
CA LEU A 115 -31.90 14.70 -3.77
C LEU A 115 -31.85 16.19 -4.12
N ASN A 116 -31.81 16.49 -5.42
CA ASN A 116 -31.74 17.88 -5.90
C ASN A 116 -33.13 18.49 -6.16
N LYS A 117 -34.03 17.71 -6.78
CA LYS A 117 -35.40 18.13 -7.06
C LYS A 117 -36.35 16.99 -6.78
N CYS A 118 -37.38 17.25 -5.98
CA CYS A 118 -38.45 16.29 -5.74
C CYS A 118 -39.79 17.00 -5.91
N TYR A 119 -40.65 16.47 -6.78
CA TYR A 119 -41.95 17.06 -7.05
C TYR A 119 -43.01 16.00 -7.30
N ALA A 120 -44.26 16.35 -7.01
CA ALA A 120 -45.42 15.54 -7.33
C ALA A 120 -46.11 16.03 -8.61
N THR A 121 -46.65 15.08 -9.37
CA THR A 121 -47.47 15.30 -10.56
C THR A 121 -48.84 14.65 -10.37
N PRO A 122 -49.92 15.23 -10.94
CA PRO A 122 -51.25 14.62 -10.87
C PRO A 122 -51.39 13.39 -11.79
N SER A 123 -50.44 13.20 -12.71
CA SER A 123 -50.40 12.09 -13.67
C SER A 123 -49.13 11.25 -13.50
N ARG A 124 -49.07 10.10 -14.18
CA ARG A 124 -47.87 9.23 -14.22
C ARG A 124 -46.72 9.80 -15.05
N ASP A 125 -46.95 10.88 -15.80
CA ASP A 125 -45.91 11.52 -16.60
C ASP A 125 -45.06 12.44 -15.70
N SER A 126 -43.77 12.12 -15.55
CA SER A 126 -42.84 12.98 -14.81
C SER A 126 -42.64 14.35 -15.47
N ASN A 127 -42.94 14.48 -16.76
CA ASN A 127 -42.79 15.73 -17.49
C ASN A 127 -44.04 16.62 -17.48
N ASP A 128 -45.08 16.27 -16.73
CA ASP A 128 -46.31 17.06 -16.60
C ASP A 128 -46.02 18.54 -16.33
N LYS A 129 -46.84 19.43 -16.92
CA LYS A 129 -46.69 20.88 -16.76
C LYS A 129 -47.00 21.30 -15.32
N LEU A 130 -47.93 20.62 -14.66
CA LEU A 130 -48.30 20.90 -13.29
C LEU A 130 -47.40 20.13 -12.32
N ARG A 131 -46.55 20.85 -11.58
CA ARG A 131 -45.58 20.27 -10.65
C ARG A 131 -45.66 20.95 -9.29
N TYR A 132 -45.70 20.14 -8.24
CA TYR A 132 -45.67 20.62 -6.86
C TYR A 132 -44.33 20.23 -6.23
N PHE A 133 -43.44 21.21 -6.03
CA PHE A 133 -42.11 20.98 -5.48
C PHE A 133 -42.14 20.75 -3.97
N ILE A 134 -41.39 19.74 -3.55
CA ILE A 134 -41.17 19.35 -2.15
C ILE A 134 -39.73 19.69 -1.75
N ILE A 135 -38.80 19.48 -2.68
CA ILE A 135 -37.38 19.85 -2.61
C ILE A 135 -37.04 20.60 -3.89
#